data_AF-A0A2D3T3G9-F1
#
_entry.id   AF-A0A2D3T3G9-F1
#
_cell.length_a   1.000
_cell.length_b   1.000
_cell.length_c   1.000
_cell.angle_alpha   90.00
_cell.angle_beta   90.00
_cell.angle_gamma   90.00
#
_symmetry.space_group_name_H-M   'P 1'
#
loop_
_entity.id
_entity.type
_entity.pdbx_description
1 polymer ?
#
loop_
_entity_poly.entity_id
_entity_poly.type
_entity_poly.pdbx_seq_one_letter_code
_entity_poly.pdbx_strand_id
1 'polypeptide(L)'
;MKSLKQGIFNISDASIGWGMAFVGLAMVAAAGMGLYVKVYSTSSVASINTLLNETKSLRISTGYGTANLVPALIRSGAIPKGISIVGDRLFNASGGAITVTGSGIGFIVSTAGMNEKDCMKLATTLSNGDIASVRINSAPAMTGEISPAQASAACVAGRNNTVTFTTNM
;
A
#
# COMPACT_ATOMS: atom_id res chain seq x y z
N MET A 1 13.10 25.91 64.96
CA MET A 1 12.29 26.49 63.86
C MET A 1 12.94 26.16 62.52
N LYS A 2 12.12 25.77 61.53
CA LYS A 2 12.42 25.48 60.09
C LYS A 2 13.11 24.14 59.80
N SER A 3 12.79 23.36 58.76
CA SER A 3 11.62 23.21 57.89
C SER A 3 11.91 21.97 57.02
N LEU A 4 10.85 21.24 56.68
CA LEU A 4 10.73 20.17 55.68
C LEU A 4 11.54 20.37 54.39
N LYS A 5 12.11 19.28 53.83
CA LYS A 5 11.99 18.97 52.40
C LYS A 5 12.26 17.48 52.12
N GLN A 6 11.25 16.87 51.49
CA GLN A 6 11.23 15.51 51.00
C GLN A 6 12.06 15.34 49.73
N GLY A 7 12.58 14.12 49.54
CA GLY A 7 12.43 13.33 48.32
C GLY A 7 13.30 13.68 47.12
N ILE A 8 14.30 12.82 46.84
CA ILE A 8 14.75 12.49 45.47
C ILE A 8 15.09 10.99 45.42
N PHE A 9 14.03 10.19 45.35
CA PHE A 9 13.83 9.02 44.52
C PHE A 9 15.00 8.12 44.06
N ASN A 10 14.96 6.87 44.56
CA ASN A 10 15.37 5.64 43.86
C ASN A 10 14.48 5.39 42.60
N ILE A 11 14.84 5.94 41.42
CA ILE A 11 14.19 5.65 40.11
C ILE A 11 15.21 5.13 39.06
N SER A 12 16.37 4.57 39.44
CA SER A 12 17.35 4.11 38.43
C SER A 12 17.07 2.72 37.82
N ASP A 13 16.30 1.83 38.46
CA ASP A 13 16.28 0.41 38.05
C ASP A 13 14.96 -0.11 37.45
N ALA A 14 13.87 0.66 37.53
CA ALA A 14 12.58 0.23 36.97
C ALA A 14 12.33 0.71 35.52
N SER A 15 13.02 1.75 35.04
CA SER A 15 12.78 2.34 33.71
C SER A 15 13.47 1.56 32.57
N ILE A 16 14.57 0.86 32.86
CA ILE A 16 15.36 0.11 31.87
C ILE A 16 14.68 -1.22 31.51
N GLY A 17 14.03 -1.89 32.47
CA GLY A 17 13.36 -3.18 32.26
C GLY A 17 12.16 -3.11 31.32
N TRP A 18 11.33 -2.07 31.44
CA TRP A 18 10.19 -1.87 30.53
C TRP A 18 10.66 -1.43 29.14
N GLY A 19 11.73 -0.62 29.04
CA GLY A 19 12.30 -0.19 27.76
C GLY A 19 12.75 -1.35 26.88
N MET A 20 13.44 -2.34 27.46
CA MET A 20 13.90 -3.53 26.73
C MET A 20 12.75 -4.47 26.34
N ALA A 21 11.70 -4.57 27.17
CA ALA A 21 10.50 -5.33 26.82
C ALA A 21 9.76 -4.72 25.62
N PHE A 22 9.65 -3.39 25.54
CA PHE A 22 9.06 -2.71 24.39
C PHE A 22 9.89 -2.85 23.12
N VAL A 23 11.23 -2.80 23.22
CA VAL A 23 12.12 -3.05 22.06
C VAL A 23 12.01 -4.49 21.58
N GLY A 24 11.97 -5.46 22.50
CA GLY A 24 11.76 -6.87 22.16
C GLY A 24 10.40 -7.11 21.50
N LEU A 25 9.33 -6.52 22.03
CA LEU A 25 7.99 -6.63 21.45
C LEU A 25 7.90 -5.93 20.08
N ALA A 26 8.58 -4.80 19.91
CA ALA A 26 8.66 -4.10 18.63
C ALA A 26 9.44 -4.90 17.58
N MET A 27 10.52 -5.60 17.97
CA MET A 27 11.24 -6.51 17.08
C MET A 27 10.42 -7.74 16.71
N VAL A 28 9.68 -8.33 17.65
CA VAL A 28 8.79 -9.46 17.36
C VAL A 28 7.60 -9.03 16.51
N ALA A 29 7.06 -7.82 16.72
CA ALA A 29 6.02 -7.26 15.86
C ALA A 29 6.56 -6.95 14.45
N ALA A 30 7.77 -6.38 14.33
CA ALA A 30 8.41 -6.10 13.05
C ALA A 30 8.79 -7.39 12.30
N ALA A 31 9.29 -8.41 13.01
CA ALA A 31 9.55 -9.73 12.45
C ALA A 31 8.26 -10.47 12.10
N GLY A 32 7.21 -10.34 12.92
CA GLY A 32 5.88 -10.89 12.66
C GLY A 32 5.22 -10.27 11.42
N MET A 33 5.30 -8.94 11.27
CA MET A 33 4.88 -8.24 10.06
C MET A 33 5.76 -8.63 8.86
N GLY A 34 7.09 -8.69 9.02
CA GLY A 34 8.00 -9.08 7.94
C GLY A 34 7.80 -10.53 7.47
N LEU A 35 7.51 -11.45 8.38
CA LEU A 35 7.20 -12.85 8.08
C LEU A 35 5.78 -13.01 7.51
N TYR A 36 4.80 -12.26 8.00
CA TYR A 36 3.46 -12.22 7.40
C TYR A 36 3.52 -11.76 5.94
N VAL A 37 4.24 -10.67 5.67
CA VAL A 37 4.48 -10.15 4.31
C VAL A 37 5.20 -11.20 3.43
N LYS A 38 6.16 -11.95 3.98
CA LYS A 38 6.93 -12.97 3.25
C LYS A 38 6.13 -14.25 2.95
N VAL A 39 5.24 -14.69 3.84
CA VAL A 39 4.48 -15.96 3.70
C VAL A 39 3.32 -15.84 2.70
N TYR A 40 2.80 -14.64 2.45
CA TYR A 40 1.69 -14.39 1.50
C TYR A 40 2.15 -13.82 0.15
N SER A 41 3.33 -14.23 -0.35
CA SER A 41 3.88 -13.79 -1.64
C SER A 41 3.12 -14.36 -2.85
N THR A 42 1.88 -13.94 -3.04
CA THR A 42 1.25 -13.87 -4.37
C THR A 42 1.95 -12.75 -5.14
N SER A 43 2.15 -12.87 -6.45
CA SER A 43 2.72 -11.76 -7.25
C SER A 43 1.86 -10.52 -7.05
N SER A 44 2.45 -9.42 -6.54
CA SER A 44 1.75 -8.14 -6.29
C SER A 44 0.92 -7.69 -7.49
N VAL A 45 1.35 -8.03 -8.70
CA VAL A 45 0.62 -7.80 -9.96
C VAL A 45 -0.73 -8.50 -10.01
N ALA A 46 -0.79 -9.79 -9.67
CA ALA A 46 -2.04 -10.54 -9.68
C ALA A 46 -3.03 -10.01 -8.65
N SER A 47 -2.55 -9.70 -7.43
CA SER A 47 -3.42 -9.14 -6.38
C SER A 47 -3.97 -7.75 -6.76
N ILE A 48 -3.16 -6.90 -7.41
CA ILE A 48 -3.65 -5.60 -7.90
C ILE A 48 -4.64 -5.76 -9.06
N ASN A 49 -4.41 -6.69 -9.99
CA ASN A 49 -5.38 -6.99 -11.06
C ASN A 49 -6.72 -7.45 -10.48
N THR A 50 -6.71 -8.34 -9.49
CA THR A 50 -7.95 -8.76 -8.82
C THR A 50 -8.59 -7.58 -8.09
N LEU A 51 -7.81 -6.74 -7.39
CA LEU A 51 -8.35 -5.55 -6.72
C LEU A 51 -9.04 -4.59 -7.70
N LEU A 52 -8.46 -4.39 -8.89
CA LEU A 52 -9.08 -3.59 -9.94
C LEU A 52 -10.43 -4.17 -10.35
N ASN A 53 -10.51 -5.49 -10.57
CA ASN A 53 -11.77 -6.16 -10.91
C ASN A 53 -12.80 -6.08 -9.79
N GLU A 54 -12.41 -6.27 -8.54
CA GLU A 54 -13.31 -6.14 -7.38
C GLU A 54 -13.79 -4.70 -7.19
N THR A 55 -12.92 -3.72 -7.46
CA THR A 55 -13.31 -2.31 -7.46
C THR A 55 -14.36 -2.03 -8.53
N LYS A 56 -14.28 -2.68 -9.71
CA LYS A 56 -15.31 -2.52 -10.75
C LYS A 56 -16.71 -2.93 -10.28
N SER A 57 -16.80 -3.92 -9.39
CA SER A 57 -18.06 -4.37 -8.78
C SER A 57 -18.71 -3.32 -7.86
N LEU A 58 -17.97 -2.30 -7.43
CA LEU A 58 -18.49 -1.19 -6.61
C LEU A 58 -19.11 -0.05 -7.43
N ARG A 59 -19.20 -0.21 -8.76
CA ARG A 59 -19.82 0.79 -9.64
C ARG A 59 -21.29 0.98 -9.28
N ILE A 60 -21.67 2.22 -8.98
CA ILE A 60 -23.06 2.64 -8.86
C ILE A 60 -23.55 3.29 -10.17
N SER A 61 -24.83 3.62 -10.26
CA SER A 61 -25.42 4.19 -11.48
C SER A 61 -24.72 5.47 -11.99
N THR A 62 -24.06 6.22 -11.10
CA THR A 62 -23.31 7.45 -11.41
C THR A 62 -21.80 7.22 -11.57
N GLY A 63 -21.33 5.97 -11.53
CA GLY A 63 -19.91 5.62 -11.57
C GLY A 63 -19.35 5.26 -10.19
N TYR A 64 -18.19 5.81 -9.85
CA TYR A 64 -17.50 5.60 -8.57
C TYR A 64 -17.41 6.88 -7.71
N GLY A 65 -17.90 8.01 -8.21
CA GLY A 65 -17.81 9.30 -7.52
C GLY A 65 -16.37 9.78 -7.39
N THR A 66 -16.07 10.60 -6.37
CA THR A 66 -14.71 11.13 -6.10
C THR A 66 -14.17 10.74 -4.72
N ALA A 67 -14.92 9.92 -3.98
CA ALA A 67 -14.58 9.52 -2.63
C ALA A 67 -13.55 8.37 -2.61
N ASN A 68 -12.94 8.16 -1.44
CA ASN A 68 -12.11 7.00 -1.18
C ASN A 68 -12.99 5.73 -1.15
N LEU A 69 -12.66 4.76 -1.99
CA LEU A 69 -13.39 3.49 -2.13
C LEU A 69 -12.81 2.39 -1.23
N VAL A 70 -11.63 2.60 -0.62
CA VAL A 70 -10.99 1.59 0.26
C VAL A 70 -11.92 1.10 1.38
N PRO A 71 -12.65 1.96 2.13
CA PRO A 71 -13.56 1.47 3.16
C PRO A 71 -14.71 0.62 2.60
N ALA A 72 -15.17 0.91 1.38
CA ALA A 72 -16.19 0.12 0.72
C ALA A 72 -15.66 -1.25 0.29
N LEU A 73 -14.43 -1.31 -0.25
CA LEU A 73 -13.73 -2.55 -0.60
C LEU A 73 -13.48 -3.45 0.61
N ILE A 74 -13.10 -2.86 1.75
CA ILE A 74 -12.91 -3.61 3.00
C ILE A 74 -14.24 -4.18 3.48
N ARG A 75 -15.31 -3.37 3.49
CA ARG A 75 -16.65 -3.80 3.94
C ARG A 75 -17.31 -4.81 3.02
N SER A 76 -17.05 -4.77 1.71
CA SER A 76 -17.55 -5.76 0.76
C SER A 76 -16.85 -7.12 0.91
N GLY A 77 -15.74 -7.19 1.66
CA GLY A 77 -14.92 -8.38 1.79
C GLY A 77 -14.17 -8.76 0.51
N ALA A 78 -14.21 -7.89 -0.51
CA ALA A 78 -13.64 -8.13 -1.82
C ALA A 78 -12.13 -7.81 -1.88
N ILE A 79 -11.39 -8.21 -0.84
CA ILE A 79 -9.95 -7.98 -0.75
C ILE A 79 -9.20 -9.25 -1.17
N PRO A 80 -8.42 -9.21 -2.26
CA PRO A 80 -7.73 -10.39 -2.76
C PRO A 80 -6.61 -10.85 -1.83
N LYS A 81 -6.30 -12.15 -1.92
CA LYS A 81 -5.16 -12.75 -1.20
C LYS A 81 -3.86 -12.07 -1.63
N GLY A 82 -3.04 -11.66 -0.66
CA GLY A 82 -1.80 -10.90 -0.86
C GLY A 82 -1.94 -9.38 -0.71
N ILE A 83 -3.15 -8.88 -0.44
CA ILE A 83 -3.37 -7.54 0.12
C ILE A 83 -3.65 -7.68 1.61
N SER A 84 -2.93 -6.89 2.41
CA SER A 84 -3.11 -6.84 3.86
C SER A 84 -3.96 -5.63 4.24
N ILE A 85 -4.83 -5.80 5.24
CA ILE A 85 -5.66 -4.73 5.78
C ILE A 85 -5.11 -4.37 7.15
N VAL A 86 -4.76 -3.10 7.37
CA VAL A 86 -4.36 -2.59 8.70
C VAL A 86 -5.19 -1.35 8.98
N GLY A 87 -6.17 -1.48 9.88
CA GLY A 87 -7.21 -0.46 10.08
C GLY A 87 -8.00 -0.24 8.78
N ASP A 88 -8.11 1.02 8.34
CA ASP A 88 -8.81 1.41 7.10
C ASP A 88 -7.88 1.53 5.88
N ARG A 89 -6.72 0.86 5.88
CA ARG A 89 -5.71 0.94 4.82
C ARG A 89 -5.36 -0.41 4.24
N LEU A 90 -5.15 -0.42 2.94
CA LEU A 90 -4.70 -1.59 2.18
C LEU A 90 -3.19 -1.51 1.94
N PHE A 91 -2.53 -2.66 2.00
CA PHE A 91 -1.10 -2.79 1.76
C PHE A 91 -0.84 -3.93 0.79
N ASN A 92 0.08 -3.73 -0.16
CA ASN A 92 0.51 -4.78 -1.07
C ASN A 92 1.45 -5.79 -0.36
N ALA A 93 1.82 -6.86 -1.07
CA ALA A 93 2.73 -7.89 -0.58
C ALA A 93 4.17 -7.39 -0.32
N SER A 94 4.48 -6.14 -0.65
CA SER A 94 5.75 -5.48 -0.31
C SER A 94 5.64 -4.53 0.89
N GLY A 95 4.46 -4.46 1.53
CA GLY A 95 4.17 -3.53 2.63
C GLY A 95 3.91 -2.08 2.20
N GLY A 96 3.78 -1.83 0.89
CA GLY A 96 3.46 -0.52 0.34
C GLY A 96 1.96 -0.24 0.35
N ALA A 97 1.57 0.99 0.69
CA ALA A 97 0.17 1.37 0.76
C ALA A 97 -0.51 1.31 -0.61
N ILE A 98 -1.77 0.88 -0.61
CA ILE A 98 -2.67 0.90 -1.77
C ILE A 98 -3.81 1.86 -1.46
N THR A 99 -4.08 2.77 -2.39
CA THR A 99 -5.24 3.67 -2.34
C THR A 99 -6.13 3.45 -3.56
N VAL A 100 -7.43 3.60 -3.36
CA VAL A 100 -8.44 3.48 -4.41
C VAL A 100 -9.42 4.62 -4.25
N THR A 101 -9.49 5.51 -5.23
CA THR A 101 -10.34 6.70 -5.19
C THR A 101 -11.18 6.77 -6.45
N GLY A 102 -12.46 7.09 -6.33
CA GLY A 102 -13.30 7.36 -7.49
C GLY A 102 -12.78 8.55 -8.31
N SER A 103 -12.99 8.50 -9.62
CA SER A 103 -12.69 9.59 -10.56
C SER A 103 -13.88 9.80 -11.49
N GLY A 104 -15.05 10.04 -10.90
CA GLY A 104 -16.33 10.17 -11.59
C GLY A 104 -16.84 8.81 -12.06
N ILE A 105 -16.69 8.55 -13.36
CA ILE A 105 -17.12 7.33 -14.06
C ILE A 105 -16.10 6.19 -14.00
N GLY A 106 -14.82 6.51 -13.77
CA GLY A 106 -13.75 5.56 -13.52
C GLY A 106 -13.21 5.69 -12.09
N PHE A 107 -12.08 5.07 -11.82
CA PHE A 107 -11.39 5.18 -10.54
C PHE A 107 -9.87 5.16 -10.72
N ILE A 108 -9.17 5.60 -9.67
CA ILE A 108 -7.73 5.71 -9.61
C ILE A 108 -7.24 4.76 -8.53
N VAL A 109 -6.31 3.86 -8.89
CA VAL A 109 -5.62 2.97 -7.95
C VAL A 109 -4.16 3.39 -7.88
N SER A 110 -3.65 3.66 -6.69
CA SER A 110 -2.22 3.92 -6.48
C SER A 110 -1.63 2.87 -5.56
N THR A 111 -0.45 2.35 -5.90
CA THR A 111 0.31 1.43 -5.05
C THR A 111 1.75 1.90 -4.92
N ALA A 112 2.26 1.95 -3.69
CA ALA A 112 3.62 2.37 -3.38
C ALA A 112 4.51 1.17 -2.99
N GLY A 113 5.79 1.42 -2.71
CA GLY A 113 6.67 0.39 -2.11
C GLY A 113 7.04 -0.75 -3.07
N MET A 114 6.90 -0.55 -4.37
CA MET A 114 7.20 -1.59 -5.35
C MET A 114 8.68 -1.62 -5.69
N ASN A 115 9.28 -2.82 -5.72
CA ASN A 115 10.60 -2.99 -6.30
C ASN A 115 10.55 -2.76 -7.83
N GLU A 116 11.70 -2.58 -8.45
CA GLU A 116 11.80 -2.30 -9.90
C GLU A 116 11.14 -3.39 -10.76
N LYS A 117 11.38 -4.68 -10.43
CA LYS A 117 10.84 -5.82 -11.18
C LYS A 117 9.31 -5.84 -11.18
N ASP A 118 8.71 -5.65 -10.01
CA ASP A 118 7.26 -5.64 -9.84
C ASP A 118 6.66 -4.37 -10.44
N CYS A 119 7.34 -3.23 -10.32
CA CYS A 119 6.94 -1.98 -10.98
C CYS A 119 6.85 -2.16 -12.50
N MET A 120 7.91 -2.70 -13.13
CA MET A 120 7.93 -2.92 -14.57
C MET A 120 6.87 -3.92 -15.01
N LYS A 121 6.75 -5.05 -14.30
CA LYS A 121 5.76 -6.07 -14.62
C LYS A 121 4.33 -5.54 -14.46
N LEU A 122 4.06 -4.77 -13.40
CA LEU A 122 2.76 -4.17 -13.17
C LEU A 122 2.42 -3.16 -14.27
N ALA A 123 3.33 -2.23 -14.57
CA ALA A 123 3.12 -1.20 -15.58
C ALA A 123 2.83 -1.77 -16.97
N THR A 124 3.61 -2.77 -17.41
CA THR A 124 3.46 -3.41 -18.73
C THR A 124 2.24 -4.33 -18.81
N THR A 125 1.83 -4.96 -17.70
CA THR A 125 0.66 -5.85 -17.68
C THR A 125 -0.64 -5.05 -17.65
N LEU A 126 -0.69 -3.99 -16.84
CA LEU A 126 -1.90 -3.20 -16.61
C LEU A 126 -2.13 -2.09 -17.61
N SER A 127 -1.17 -1.75 -18.46
CA SER A 127 -1.37 -0.74 -19.51
C SER A 127 -2.39 -1.11 -20.60
N ASN A 128 -3.10 -2.24 -20.47
CA ASN A 128 -3.98 -2.79 -21.48
C ASN A 128 -5.48 -2.66 -21.11
N GLY A 129 -6.32 -2.49 -22.14
CA GLY A 129 -7.78 -2.62 -22.10
C GLY A 129 -8.50 -1.55 -21.28
N ASP A 130 -8.58 -1.75 -19.97
CA ASP A 130 -9.44 -0.99 -19.05
C ASP A 130 -8.74 0.20 -18.38
N ILE A 131 -7.44 0.40 -18.63
CA ILE A 131 -6.66 1.47 -18.03
C ILE A 131 -6.52 2.64 -19.01
N ALA A 132 -7.01 3.81 -18.60
CA ALA A 132 -6.88 5.08 -19.31
C ALA A 132 -5.44 5.57 -19.34
N SER A 133 -4.79 5.52 -18.19
CA SER A 133 -3.41 5.95 -18.05
C SER A 133 -2.72 5.28 -16.89
N VAL A 134 -1.40 5.14 -17.01
CA VAL A 134 -0.52 4.67 -15.95
C VAL A 134 0.52 5.75 -15.68
N ARG A 135 0.72 6.06 -14.42
CA ARG A 135 1.75 6.99 -13.96
C ARG A 135 2.68 6.29 -12.99
N ILE A 136 3.96 6.27 -13.32
CA ILE A 136 5.01 5.66 -12.50
C ILE A 136 5.79 6.80 -11.86
N ASN A 137 5.89 6.78 -10.52
CA ASN A 137 6.56 7.80 -9.73
C ASN A 137 6.05 9.21 -10.08
N SER A 138 6.97 10.13 -10.37
CA SER A 138 6.69 11.50 -10.80
C SER A 138 6.72 11.67 -12.32
N ALA A 139 6.80 10.57 -13.10
CA ALA A 139 6.78 10.65 -14.55
C ALA A 139 5.41 11.16 -15.06
N PRO A 140 5.34 11.71 -16.28
CA PRO A 140 4.06 11.99 -16.93
C PRO A 140 3.20 10.73 -17.03
N ALA A 141 1.88 10.92 -17.05
CA ALA A 141 0.95 9.81 -17.27
C ALA A 141 1.14 9.26 -18.70
N MET A 142 1.35 7.96 -18.81
CA MET A 142 1.48 7.23 -20.06
C MET A 142 0.11 6.65 -20.43
N THR A 143 -0.23 6.69 -21.72
CA THR A 143 -1.48 6.15 -22.27
C THR A 143 -1.15 5.09 -23.32
N GLY A 144 -2.05 4.10 -23.45
CA GLY A 144 -1.82 2.95 -24.31
C GLY A 144 -0.82 1.94 -23.73
N GLU A 145 -0.39 1.00 -24.57
CA GLU A 145 0.54 -0.06 -24.17
C GLU A 145 1.88 0.53 -23.72
N ILE A 146 2.34 0.13 -22.53
CA ILE A 146 3.64 0.52 -22.00
C ILE A 146 4.65 -0.53 -22.40
N SER A 147 5.63 -0.11 -23.21
CA SER A 147 6.75 -0.97 -23.57
C SER A 147 7.67 -1.24 -22.38
N PRO A 148 8.42 -2.36 -22.37
CA PRO A 148 9.44 -2.62 -21.35
C PRO A 148 10.48 -1.49 -21.22
N ALA A 149 10.84 -0.84 -22.33
CA ALA A 149 11.80 0.27 -22.33
C ALA A 149 11.26 1.51 -21.60
N GLN A 150 9.98 1.85 -21.81
CA GLN A 150 9.32 2.94 -21.08
C GLN A 150 9.17 2.61 -19.60
N ALA A 151 8.80 1.37 -19.28
CA ALA A 151 8.71 0.91 -17.90
C ALA A 151 10.06 0.96 -17.18
N SER A 152 11.14 0.50 -17.81
CA SER A 152 12.50 0.55 -17.24
C SER A 152 13.04 1.97 -17.06
N ALA A 153 12.62 2.91 -17.91
CA ALA A 153 13.02 4.31 -17.76
C ALA A 153 12.31 5.00 -16.59
N ALA A 154 11.08 4.55 -16.27
CA ALA A 154 10.26 5.17 -15.24
C ALA A 154 10.35 4.49 -13.86
N CYS A 155 10.58 3.16 -13.82
CA CYS A 155 10.84 2.40 -12.61
C CYS A 155 12.31 2.52 -12.21
N VAL A 156 12.59 3.01 -10.99
CA VAL A 156 13.94 3.29 -10.52
C VAL A 156 14.47 2.12 -9.69
N ALA A 157 15.65 1.62 -10.06
CA ALA A 157 16.39 0.60 -9.34
C ALA A 157 16.75 1.02 -7.91
N GLY A 158 16.68 0.09 -6.96
CA GLY A 158 17.05 0.33 -5.56
C GLY A 158 16.12 1.31 -4.80
N ARG A 159 14.98 1.68 -5.39
CA ARG A 159 13.98 2.57 -4.77
C ARG A 159 12.61 1.91 -4.67
N ASN A 160 11.81 2.44 -3.76
CA ASN A 160 10.39 2.15 -3.67
C ASN A 160 9.65 2.93 -4.75
N ASN A 161 9.20 2.22 -5.77
CA ASN A 161 8.43 2.79 -6.86
C ASN A 161 6.96 2.91 -6.47
N THR A 162 6.32 3.92 -7.04
CA THR A 162 4.87 4.11 -6.95
C THR A 162 4.27 3.97 -8.34
N VAL A 163 3.19 3.22 -8.48
CA VAL A 163 2.45 3.10 -9.74
C VAL A 163 1.00 3.47 -9.51
N THR A 164 0.49 4.37 -10.33
CA THR A 164 -0.89 4.87 -10.28
C THR A 164 -1.59 4.58 -11.59
N PHE A 165 -2.73 3.93 -11.52
CA PHE A 165 -3.58 3.57 -12.66
C PHE A 165 -4.84 4.41 -12.61
N THR A 166 -5.26 4.93 -13.75
CA THR A 166 -6.57 5.54 -13.93
C THR A 166 -7.35 4.67 -14.88
N THR A 167 -8.54 4.21 -14.52
CA THR A 167 -9.36 3.36 -15.41
C THR A 167 -10.13 4.18 -16.44
N ASN A 168 -10.37 3.58 -17.60
CA ASN A 168 -11.38 4.01 -18.56
C ASN A 168 -12.78 3.49 -18.15
N MET A 169 -13.81 3.95 -18.85
CA MET A 169 -15.22 3.65 -18.59
C MET A 169 -15.65 2.26 -19.05
#